data_AF-A0A7J7YDC1-F1
#
_entry.id   AF-A0A7J7YDC1-F1
#
_cell.length_a   1.000
_cell.length_b   1.000
_cell.length_c   1.000
_cell.angle_alpha   90.00
_cell.angle_beta   90.00
_cell.angle_gamma   90.00
#
_symmetry.space_group_name_H-M   'P 1'
#
loop_
_entity.id
_entity.type
_entity.pdbx_description
1 polymer ?
#
loop_
_entity_poly.entity_id
_entity_poly.type
_entity_poly.pdbx_seq_one_letter_code
_entity_poly.pdbx_strand_id
1 'polypeptide(L)'
;MLENIIREQEDVHTHLKYLERQYHELEAIILRGKQQAICKDEESTKVITDNVQQIFCVSCGKSIIMRVALRHMEHCFAKYECKASFGSLYPTCIEGSTRLFCDVYDPTSKRYCKRLQVLCPEHSKDPKVSNDEVCGCPLVHNVFEPTGNFCCLPKRLCIHHYCWEKLRRAEVDLERVRALYKLELLSEQEHKVRTSMRNRAGLLGLMLHQTIQHDPLTNDLRSREDN
;
A
#
# COMPACT_ATOMS: atom_id res chain seq x y z
N MET A 1 7.70 14.10 -24.71
CA MET A 1 8.24 13.65 -23.41
C MET A 1 7.34 14.06 -22.26
N LEU A 2 7.05 15.35 -22.06
CA LEU A 2 6.14 15.82 -21.00
C LEU A 2 4.71 15.27 -21.17
N GLU A 3 4.18 15.26 -22.39
CA GLU A 3 2.86 14.70 -22.71
C GLU A 3 2.73 13.21 -22.33
N ASN A 4 3.80 12.42 -22.53
CA ASN A 4 3.81 11.01 -22.13
C ASN A 4 3.74 10.86 -20.61
N ILE A 5 4.45 11.71 -19.86
CA ILE A 5 4.43 11.71 -18.39
C ILE A 5 3.03 12.07 -17.88
N ILE A 6 2.40 13.10 -18.46
CA ILE A 6 1.05 13.52 -18.09
C ILE A 6 0.05 12.38 -18.35
N ARG A 7 0.12 11.76 -19.53
CA ARG A 7 -0.74 10.61 -19.85
C ARG A 7 -0.52 9.45 -18.89
N GLU A 8 0.74 9.12 -18.55
CA GLU A 8 1.03 8.08 -17.56
C GLU A 8 0.51 8.44 -16.16
N GLN A 9 0.55 9.71 -15.76
CA GLN A 9 -0.06 10.17 -14.50
C GLN A 9 -1.58 9.97 -14.52
N GLU A 10 -2.25 10.31 -15.62
CA GLU A 10 -3.69 10.08 -15.80
C GLU A 10 -4.04 8.59 -15.73
N ASP A 11 -3.25 7.72 -16.38
CA ASP A 11 -3.41 6.27 -16.32
C ASP A 11 -3.25 5.74 -14.87
N VAL A 12 -2.26 6.25 -14.12
CA VAL A 12 -2.08 5.87 -12.72
C VAL A 12 -3.22 6.37 -11.84
N HIS A 13 -3.74 7.58 -12.07
CA HIS A 13 -4.90 8.10 -11.35
C HIS A 13 -6.17 7.28 -11.61
N THR A 14 -6.40 6.87 -12.85
CA THR A 14 -7.54 5.99 -13.18
C THR A 14 -7.38 4.61 -12.54
N HIS A 15 -6.15 4.07 -12.52
CA HIS A 15 -5.85 2.82 -11.84
C HIS A 15 -6.05 2.89 -10.32
N LEU A 16 -5.65 4.00 -9.67
CA LEU A 16 -5.90 4.22 -8.25
C LEU A 16 -7.40 4.21 -7.91
N LYS A 17 -8.23 4.88 -8.71
CA LYS A 17 -9.70 4.84 -8.56
C LYS A 17 -10.27 3.43 -8.71
N TYR A 18 -9.72 2.65 -9.64
CA TYR A 18 -10.09 1.24 -9.78
C TYR A 18 -9.72 0.43 -8.52
N LEU A 19 -8.51 0.60 -7.98
CA LEU A 19 -8.09 -0.09 -6.76
C LEU A 19 -8.92 0.31 -5.54
N GLU A 20 -9.32 1.57 -5.43
CA GLU A 20 -10.26 2.01 -4.39
C GLU A 20 -11.61 1.32 -4.53
N ARG A 21 -12.14 1.18 -5.75
CA ARG A 21 -13.36 0.41 -5.98
C ARG A 21 -13.19 -1.05 -5.58
N GLN A 22 -12.06 -1.68 -5.92
CA GLN A 22 -11.74 -3.06 -5.53
C GLN A 22 -11.69 -3.22 -4.00
N TYR A 23 -11.15 -2.24 -3.28
CA TYR A 23 -11.17 -2.24 -1.81
C TYR A 23 -12.61 -2.26 -1.26
N HIS A 24 -13.50 -1.41 -1.76
CA HIS A 24 -14.89 -1.37 -1.31
C HIS A 24 -15.66 -2.65 -1.69
N GLU A 25 -15.40 -3.20 -2.87
CA GLU A 25 -15.95 -4.49 -3.28
C GLU A 25 -15.50 -5.63 -2.36
N LEU A 26 -14.23 -5.63 -1.94
CA LEU A 26 -13.70 -6.58 -0.96
C LEU A 26 -14.39 -6.44 0.40
N GLU A 27 -14.56 -5.22 0.93
CA GLU A 27 -15.28 -5.03 2.19
C GLU A 27 -16.74 -5.51 2.09
N ALA A 28 -17.39 -5.29 0.95
CA ALA A 28 -18.74 -5.80 0.70
C ALA A 28 -18.77 -7.34 0.68
N ILE A 29 -17.77 -8.00 0.09
CA ILE A 29 -17.63 -9.46 0.11
C ILE A 29 -17.43 -9.97 1.54
N ILE A 30 -16.56 -9.31 2.32
CA ILE A 30 -16.30 -9.68 3.73
C ILE A 30 -17.58 -9.57 4.55
N LEU A 31 -18.36 -8.50 4.36
CA LEU A 31 -19.62 -8.30 5.05
C LEU A 31 -20.64 -9.40 4.71
N ARG A 32 -20.80 -9.75 3.41
CA ARG A 32 -21.69 -10.84 2.97
C ARG A 32 -21.23 -12.20 3.51
N GLY A 33 -19.93 -12.44 3.57
CA GLY A 33 -19.35 -13.65 4.14
C GLY A 33 -19.66 -13.79 5.63
N LYS A 34 -19.57 -12.70 6.40
CA LYS A 34 -19.88 -12.68 7.85
C LYS A 34 -21.36 -12.91 8.19
N GLN A 35 -22.26 -12.65 7.24
CA GLN A 35 -23.70 -12.86 7.40
C GLN A 35 -24.14 -14.33 7.20
N GLN A 36 -23.23 -15.22 6.79
CA GLN A 36 -23.56 -16.62 6.56
C GLN A 36 -23.81 -17.36 7.87
N ALA A 37 -24.63 -18.40 7.82
CA ALA A 37 -24.86 -19.29 8.95
C ALA A 37 -23.66 -20.23 9.18
N ILE A 38 -23.34 -20.48 10.44
CA ILE A 38 -22.31 -21.47 10.80
C ILE A 38 -22.81 -22.87 10.45
N CYS A 39 -21.98 -23.61 9.72
CA CYS A 39 -22.20 -25.04 9.53
C CYS A 39 -21.88 -25.76 10.84
N LYS A 40 -22.88 -26.44 11.42
CA LYS A 40 -22.74 -27.22 12.66
C LYS A 40 -22.39 -28.70 12.42
N ASP A 41 -22.20 -29.12 11.16
CA ASP A 41 -21.97 -30.53 10.85
C ASP A 41 -20.66 -31.05 11.45
N GLU A 42 -20.82 -32.02 12.34
CA GLU A 42 -19.77 -32.70 13.11
C GLU A 42 -18.75 -33.44 12.20
N GLU A 43 -19.12 -33.74 10.96
CA GLU A 43 -18.24 -34.44 9.99
C GLU A 43 -17.12 -33.57 9.42
N SER A 44 -17.33 -32.25 9.32
CA SER A 44 -16.28 -31.32 8.86
C SER A 44 -15.11 -31.17 9.85
N THR A 45 -15.35 -31.56 11.12
CA THR A 45 -14.36 -31.50 12.20
C THR A 45 -13.43 -32.71 12.21
N LYS A 46 -13.82 -33.83 11.57
CA LYS A 46 -13.09 -35.11 11.61
C LYS A 46 -11.94 -35.23 10.60
N VAL A 47 -11.83 -34.33 9.62
CA VAL A 47 -10.79 -34.43 8.57
C VAL A 47 -9.39 -33.97 9.06
N ILE A 48 -9.29 -33.35 10.24
CA ILE A 48 -8.01 -32.82 10.78
C ILE A 48 -7.33 -33.78 11.78
N THR A 49 -8.01 -34.85 12.18
CA THR A 49 -7.45 -35.91 13.02
C THR A 49 -6.76 -36.95 12.14
N ASP A 50 -5.42 -36.86 12.03
CA ASP A 50 -4.54 -37.99 12.43
C ASP A 50 -3.05 -37.91 12.05
N ASN A 51 -2.56 -36.88 11.38
CA ASN A 51 -1.12 -36.76 11.13
C ASN A 51 -0.50 -35.58 11.91
N VAL A 52 0.10 -35.88 13.07
CA VAL A 52 0.90 -34.92 13.87
C VAL A 52 2.21 -34.62 13.15
N GLN A 53 2.13 -33.88 12.04
CA GLN A 53 3.30 -33.33 11.37
C GLN A 53 3.76 -32.07 12.10
N GLN A 54 5.07 -31.98 12.34
CA GLN A 54 5.72 -30.84 12.97
C GLN A 54 6.57 -30.09 11.94
N ILE A 55 6.60 -28.76 12.04
CA ILE A 55 7.36 -27.86 11.17
C ILE A 55 8.16 -26.91 12.06
N PHE A 56 9.36 -26.54 11.65
CA PHE A 56 10.17 -25.55 12.35
C PHE A 56 9.78 -24.12 11.94
N CYS A 57 9.63 -23.21 12.90
CA CYS A 57 9.44 -21.79 12.60
C CYS A 57 10.75 -21.15 12.14
N VAL A 58 10.72 -20.51 10.97
CA VAL A 58 11.87 -19.82 10.38
C VAL A 58 12.39 -18.69 11.27
N SER A 59 11.52 -18.02 12.04
CA SER A 59 11.90 -16.87 12.87
C SER A 59 12.54 -17.25 14.21
N CYS A 60 12.16 -18.38 14.83
CA CYS A 60 12.67 -18.76 16.16
C CYS A 60 13.27 -20.17 16.26
N GLY A 61 13.24 -20.95 15.18
CA GLY A 61 13.79 -22.31 15.12
C GLY A 61 13.02 -23.38 15.89
N LYS A 62 11.90 -23.04 16.56
CA LYS A 62 11.15 -24.00 17.37
C LYS A 62 10.30 -24.94 16.51
N SER A 63 10.25 -26.23 16.88
CA SER A 63 9.32 -27.21 16.31
C SER A 63 7.90 -26.91 16.76
N ILE A 64 6.96 -26.87 15.80
CA ILE A 64 5.57 -26.47 16.00
C ILE A 64 4.65 -27.44 15.27
N ILE A 65 3.51 -27.74 15.88
CA ILE A 65 2.47 -28.57 15.29
C ILE A 65 1.87 -27.83 14.08
N MET A 66 1.74 -28.52 12.94
CA MET A 66 1.29 -27.92 11.68
C MET A 66 -0.02 -27.12 11.80
N ARG A 67 -0.97 -27.61 12.60
CA ARG A 67 -2.28 -26.95 12.83
C ARG A 67 -2.17 -25.53 13.41
N VAL A 68 -1.13 -25.24 14.20
CA VAL A 68 -0.91 -23.92 14.83
C VAL A 68 0.26 -23.17 14.20
N ALA A 69 0.87 -23.72 13.15
CA ALA A 69 2.08 -23.18 12.53
C ALA A 69 1.86 -21.75 12.00
N LEU A 70 0.78 -21.50 11.26
CA LEU A 70 0.49 -20.17 10.69
C LEU A 70 0.36 -19.09 11.78
N ARG A 71 -0.40 -19.37 12.85
CA ARG A 71 -0.58 -18.45 13.98
C ARG A 71 0.73 -18.19 14.71
N HIS A 72 1.53 -19.23 14.94
CA HIS A 72 2.84 -19.06 15.55
C HIS A 72 3.75 -18.21 14.67
N MET A 73 3.86 -18.53 13.38
CA MET A 73 4.75 -17.84 12.45
C MET A 73 4.38 -16.36 12.32
N GLU A 74 3.10 -16.03 12.18
CA GLU A 74 2.63 -14.63 12.14
C GLU A 74 3.05 -13.87 13.41
N HIS A 75 2.72 -14.41 14.60
CA HIS A 75 3.02 -13.73 15.86
C HIS A 75 4.52 -13.67 16.15
N CYS A 76 5.26 -14.72 15.79
CA CYS A 76 6.71 -14.75 15.96
C CYS A 76 7.40 -13.74 15.04
N PHE A 77 6.95 -13.64 13.79
CA PHE A 77 7.44 -12.65 12.85
C PHE A 77 7.11 -11.23 13.34
N ALA A 78 5.86 -10.97 13.75
CA ALA A 78 5.44 -9.67 14.29
C ALA A 78 6.31 -9.21 15.47
N LYS A 79 6.69 -10.13 16.38
CA LYS A 79 7.60 -9.85 17.50
C LYS A 79 9.03 -9.49 17.08
N TYR A 80 9.50 -10.04 15.97
CA TYR A 80 10.80 -9.69 15.43
C TYR A 80 10.72 -8.33 14.73
N GLU A 81 9.71 -8.18 13.89
CA GLU A 81 9.46 -7.03 13.04
C GLU A 81 9.21 -5.74 13.86
N CYS A 82 8.46 -5.83 14.98
CA CYS A 82 8.17 -4.68 15.86
C CYS A 82 9.40 -4.08 16.57
N LYS A 83 10.58 -4.69 16.44
CA LYS A 83 11.83 -4.11 16.96
C LYS A 83 12.39 -3.02 16.05
N ALA A 84 12.02 -3.03 14.79
CA ALA A 84 12.37 -2.00 13.83
C ALA A 84 11.26 -0.96 13.76
N SER A 85 11.60 0.29 14.07
CA SER A 85 10.67 1.42 13.96
C SER A 85 10.74 2.05 12.57
N PHE A 86 9.58 2.14 11.92
CA PHE A 86 9.42 2.84 10.65
C PHE A 86 8.48 4.01 10.86
N GLY A 87 9.00 5.22 10.74
CA GLY A 87 8.19 6.40 10.98
C GLY A 87 8.68 7.65 10.28
N SER A 88 7.77 8.60 10.12
CA SER A 88 8.05 9.91 9.52
C SER A 88 7.58 11.03 10.44
N LEU A 89 8.05 12.25 10.19
CA LEU A 89 7.67 13.43 10.97
C LEU A 89 6.22 13.85 10.77
N TYR A 90 5.62 13.49 9.63
CA TYR A 90 4.28 13.91 9.24
C TYR A 90 3.36 12.69 9.06
N PRO A 91 2.04 12.82 9.32
CA PRO A 91 1.07 11.79 8.97
C PRO A 91 0.90 11.72 7.43
N THR A 92 0.55 10.56 6.90
CA THR A 92 0.24 10.43 5.47
C THR A 92 -1.24 10.77 5.30
N CYS A 93 -1.53 11.88 4.63
CA CYS A 93 -2.89 12.21 4.22
C CYS A 93 -3.00 12.00 2.72
N ILE A 94 -3.87 11.09 2.30
CA ILE A 94 -4.21 10.89 0.88
C ILE A 94 -5.68 11.27 0.77
N GLU A 95 -5.94 12.37 0.07
CA GLU A 95 -7.29 12.89 -0.12
C GLU A 95 -8.20 11.84 -0.78
N GLY A 96 -9.39 11.64 -0.24
CA GLY A 96 -10.41 10.75 -0.80
C GLY A 96 -10.17 9.25 -0.63
N SER A 97 -9.06 8.84 -0.01
CA SER A 97 -8.68 7.42 0.09
C SER A 97 -8.85 6.87 1.50
N THR A 98 -9.22 5.59 1.62
CA THR A 98 -9.21 4.91 2.93
C THR A 98 -7.78 4.83 3.47
N ARG A 99 -7.61 5.00 4.79
CA ARG A 99 -6.30 5.08 5.44
C ARG A 99 -5.45 3.84 5.13
N LEU A 100 -4.32 4.04 4.46
CA LEU A 100 -3.37 2.98 4.09
C LEU A 100 -2.32 2.71 5.17
N PHE A 101 -1.86 3.76 5.84
CA PHE A 101 -0.78 3.71 6.81
C PHE A 101 -1.30 3.81 8.24
N CYS A 102 -0.58 3.18 9.15
CA CYS A 102 -0.90 3.17 10.57
C CYS A 102 -1.00 4.59 11.13
N ASP A 103 -0.01 5.46 10.89
CA ASP A 103 0.06 6.86 11.30
C ASP A 103 -0.32 7.12 12.77
N VAL A 104 -0.09 6.14 13.66
CA VAL A 104 -0.15 6.36 15.10
C VAL A 104 1.11 7.12 15.51
N TYR A 105 0.93 8.21 16.26
CA TYR A 105 2.01 9.05 16.75
C TYR A 105 2.67 8.41 17.98
N ASP A 106 3.98 8.21 17.93
CA ASP A 106 4.77 7.82 19.10
C ASP A 106 5.38 9.09 19.74
N PRO A 107 4.98 9.44 20.97
CA PRO A 107 5.52 10.61 21.67
C PRO A 107 7.02 10.46 22.01
N THR A 108 7.53 9.23 22.10
CA THR A 108 8.93 8.96 22.49
C THR A 108 9.87 9.27 21.34
N SER A 109 9.60 8.71 20.15
CA SER A 109 10.39 8.96 18.94
C SER A 109 9.99 10.24 18.20
N LYS A 110 8.85 10.86 18.57
CA LYS A 110 8.25 12.03 17.90
C LYS A 110 7.99 11.79 16.40
N ARG A 111 7.54 10.58 16.07
CA ARG A 111 7.30 10.14 14.69
C ARG A 111 5.96 9.41 14.57
N TYR A 112 5.37 9.46 13.37
CA TYR A 112 4.18 8.72 13.00
C TYR A 112 4.56 7.38 12.35
N CYS A 113 3.93 6.29 12.76
CA CYS A 113 4.18 4.94 12.23
C CYS A 113 3.82 4.84 10.74
N LYS A 114 4.75 4.42 9.88
CA LYS A 114 4.54 4.28 8.41
C LYS A 114 4.35 2.86 7.92
N ARG A 115 4.10 1.92 8.83
CA ARG A 115 3.70 0.56 8.44
C ARG A 115 2.27 0.58 7.88
N LEU A 116 1.97 -0.33 6.96
CA LEU A 116 0.61 -0.55 6.46
C LEU A 116 -0.34 -0.80 7.65
N GLN A 117 -1.49 -0.13 7.66
CA GLN A 117 -2.42 -0.15 8.80
C GLN A 117 -2.84 -1.58 9.14
N VAL A 118 -3.19 -2.37 8.13
CA VAL A 118 -3.69 -3.74 8.27
C VAL A 118 -2.62 -4.76 8.71
N LEU A 119 -1.33 -4.45 8.52
CA LEU A 119 -0.21 -5.33 8.87
C LEU A 119 0.70 -4.79 9.99
N CYS A 120 0.37 -3.64 10.58
CA CYS A 120 1.24 -3.01 11.57
C CYS A 120 1.36 -3.92 12.83
N PRO A 121 2.54 -4.47 13.15
CA PRO A 121 2.71 -5.39 14.28
C PRO A 121 2.60 -4.68 15.64
N GLU A 122 2.79 -3.36 15.67
CA GLU A 122 2.74 -2.55 16.88
C GLU A 122 1.33 -2.06 17.22
N HIS A 123 0.56 -1.70 16.19
CA HIS A 123 -0.65 -0.90 16.36
C HIS A 123 -1.90 -1.50 15.71
N SER A 124 -1.76 -2.48 14.81
CA SER A 124 -2.93 -3.21 14.30
C SER A 124 -3.45 -4.12 15.40
N LYS A 125 -4.74 -3.97 15.73
CA LYS A 125 -5.43 -4.85 16.67
C LYS A 125 -6.37 -5.73 15.89
N ASP A 126 -6.10 -7.03 15.88
CA ASP A 126 -7.03 -7.99 15.30
C ASP A 126 -8.34 -7.96 16.10
N PRO A 127 -9.51 -7.85 15.45
CA PRO A 127 -10.79 -7.84 16.15
C PRO A 127 -11.00 -9.17 16.88
N LYS A 128 -11.58 -9.10 18.08
CA LYS A 128 -11.90 -10.30 18.86
C LYS A 128 -12.95 -11.13 18.10
N VAL A 129 -12.54 -12.30 17.64
CA VAL A 129 -13.41 -13.23 16.91
C VAL A 129 -14.51 -13.74 17.85
N SER A 130 -15.77 -13.53 17.47
CA SER A 130 -16.90 -14.09 18.22
C SER A 130 -16.97 -15.60 18.04
N ASN A 131 -17.52 -16.32 19.03
CA ASN A 131 -17.73 -17.77 18.90
C ASN A 131 -18.67 -18.13 17.75
N ASP A 132 -19.55 -17.19 17.39
CA ASP A 132 -20.54 -17.36 16.32
C ASP A 132 -20.07 -16.77 14.96
N GLU A 133 -18.83 -16.32 14.86
CA GLU A 133 -18.30 -15.76 13.62
C GLU A 133 -17.88 -16.88 12.65
N VAL A 134 -18.46 -16.87 11.45
CA VAL A 134 -18.07 -17.73 10.34
C VAL A 134 -16.76 -17.28 9.71
N CYS A 135 -16.06 -18.20 9.07
CA CYS A 135 -14.90 -17.87 8.25
C CYS A 135 -15.26 -16.88 7.13
N GLY A 136 -16.34 -17.14 6.39
CA GLY A 136 -16.86 -16.24 5.37
C GLY A 136 -15.95 -16.05 4.16
N CYS A 137 -14.94 -16.91 3.95
CA CYS A 137 -14.06 -16.83 2.78
C CYS A 137 -14.81 -17.26 1.51
N PRO A 138 -14.79 -16.47 0.42
CA PRO A 138 -15.38 -16.89 -0.86
C PRO A 138 -14.72 -18.15 -1.37
N LEU A 139 -15.53 -19.16 -1.70
CA LEU A 139 -15.06 -20.40 -2.30
C LEU A 139 -14.94 -20.22 -3.81
N VAL A 140 -13.86 -20.78 -4.36
CA VAL A 140 -13.58 -20.78 -5.79
C VAL A 140 -13.47 -22.21 -6.30
N HIS A 141 -13.97 -22.44 -7.50
CA HIS A 141 -13.74 -23.66 -8.26
C HIS A 141 -12.50 -23.46 -9.14
N ASN A 142 -11.62 -24.46 -9.19
CA ASN A 142 -10.36 -24.41 -9.96
C ASN A 142 -9.54 -23.13 -9.75
N VAL A 143 -9.50 -22.60 -8.52
CA VAL A 143 -8.73 -21.39 -8.10
C VAL A 143 -9.24 -20.07 -8.68
N PHE A 144 -9.94 -20.06 -9.82
CA PHE A 144 -10.28 -18.84 -10.56
C PHE A 144 -11.78 -18.56 -10.66
N GLU A 145 -12.63 -19.58 -10.56
CA GLU A 145 -14.06 -19.42 -10.82
C GLU A 145 -14.82 -19.17 -9.51
N PRO A 146 -15.43 -17.98 -9.32
CA PRO A 146 -16.18 -17.71 -8.11
C PRO A 146 -17.43 -18.60 -8.08
N THR A 147 -17.51 -19.47 -7.08
CA THR A 147 -18.67 -20.37 -6.92
C THR A 147 -19.88 -19.63 -6.35
N GLY A 148 -19.69 -18.41 -5.82
CA GLY A 148 -20.73 -17.65 -5.11
C GLY A 148 -21.01 -18.14 -3.69
N ASN A 149 -20.44 -19.29 -3.31
CA ASN A 149 -20.52 -19.86 -1.98
C ASN A 149 -19.42 -19.33 -1.06
N PHE A 150 -19.65 -19.43 0.25
CA PHE A 150 -18.71 -19.00 1.27
C PHE A 150 -18.34 -20.16 2.20
N CYS A 151 -17.17 -20.06 2.84
CA CYS A 151 -16.75 -20.99 3.87
C CYS A 151 -17.58 -20.78 5.14
N CYS A 152 -18.44 -21.74 5.47
CA CYS A 152 -19.34 -21.70 6.62
C CYS A 152 -18.73 -22.29 7.91
N LEU A 153 -17.45 -22.66 7.91
CA LEU A 153 -16.77 -23.15 9.13
C LEU A 153 -16.64 -22.04 10.17
N PRO A 154 -16.70 -22.35 11.47
CA PRO A 154 -16.36 -21.38 12.52
C PRO A 154 -14.96 -20.80 12.28
N LYS A 155 -14.83 -19.48 12.32
CA LYS A 155 -13.57 -18.77 12.01
C LYS A 155 -12.40 -19.25 12.87
N ARG A 156 -12.67 -19.62 14.13
CA ARG A 156 -11.69 -20.18 15.07
C ARG A 156 -11.16 -21.58 14.70
N LEU A 157 -11.92 -22.35 13.92
CA LEU A 157 -11.58 -23.72 13.52
C LEU A 157 -11.05 -23.79 12.09
N CYS A 158 -11.32 -22.78 11.25
CA CYS A 158 -10.88 -22.76 9.86
C CYS A 158 -9.36 -22.51 9.76
N ILE A 159 -8.60 -23.58 9.44
CA ILE A 159 -7.16 -23.49 9.20
C ILE A 159 -6.81 -23.09 7.76
N HIS A 160 -7.68 -23.42 6.80
CA HIS A 160 -7.43 -23.19 5.37
C HIS A 160 -7.45 -21.70 5.00
N HIS A 161 -8.29 -20.92 5.66
CA HIS A 161 -8.48 -19.49 5.38
C HIS A 161 -8.04 -18.62 6.57
N TYR A 162 -6.91 -18.98 7.19
CA TYR A 162 -6.37 -18.25 8.32
C TYR A 162 -6.11 -16.77 7.96
N CYS A 163 -6.75 -15.85 8.69
CA CYS A 163 -6.63 -14.40 8.50
C CYS A 163 -6.88 -13.90 7.05
N TRP A 164 -7.67 -14.61 6.23
CA TRP A 164 -7.86 -14.28 4.82
C TRP A 164 -8.33 -12.83 4.59
N GLU A 165 -9.21 -12.29 5.45
CA GLU A 165 -9.68 -10.90 5.36
C GLU A 165 -8.52 -9.91 5.48
N LYS A 166 -7.62 -10.14 6.44
CA LYS A 166 -6.45 -9.30 6.71
C LYS A 166 -5.47 -9.37 5.53
N LEU A 167 -5.25 -10.57 4.99
CA LEU A 167 -4.35 -10.79 3.86
C LEU A 167 -4.88 -10.17 2.57
N ARG A 168 -6.18 -10.29 2.27
CA ARG A 168 -6.79 -9.67 1.07
C ARG A 168 -6.83 -8.16 1.15
N ARG A 169 -7.11 -7.58 2.33
CA ARG A 169 -6.97 -6.13 2.54
C ARG A 169 -5.54 -5.67 2.29
N ALA A 170 -4.57 -6.38 2.85
CA ALA A 170 -3.15 -6.06 2.69
C ALA A 170 -2.69 -6.13 1.23
N GLU A 171 -3.19 -7.10 0.46
CA GLU A 171 -2.90 -7.23 -0.98
C GLU A 171 -3.38 -6.00 -1.76
N VAL A 172 -4.64 -5.59 -1.58
CA VAL A 172 -5.19 -4.39 -2.25
C VAL A 172 -4.46 -3.12 -1.80
N ASP A 173 -4.18 -2.98 -0.50
CA ASP A 173 -3.46 -1.83 0.04
C ASP A 173 -2.03 -1.75 -0.48
N LEU A 174 -1.36 -2.88 -0.68
CA LEU A 174 -0.01 -2.91 -1.25
C LEU A 174 -0.01 -2.45 -2.71
N GLU A 175 -0.98 -2.85 -3.52
CA GLU A 175 -1.12 -2.36 -4.90
C GLU A 175 -1.40 -0.85 -4.94
N ARG A 176 -2.25 -0.35 -4.02
CA ARG A 176 -2.50 1.09 -3.88
C ARG A 176 -1.23 1.86 -3.54
N VAL A 177 -0.41 1.35 -2.61
CA VAL A 177 0.89 1.95 -2.27
C VAL A 177 1.84 1.95 -3.46
N ARG A 178 1.91 0.85 -4.24
CA ARG A 178 2.74 0.78 -5.45
C ARG A 178 2.32 1.83 -6.49
N ALA A 179 1.03 1.98 -6.71
CA ALA A 179 0.49 2.97 -7.64
C ALA A 179 0.76 4.41 -7.18
N LEU A 180 0.62 4.70 -5.88
CA LEU A 180 0.97 6.01 -5.31
C LEU A 180 2.46 6.32 -5.46
N TYR A 181 3.33 5.34 -5.17
CA TYR A 181 4.77 5.50 -5.35
C TYR A 181 5.12 5.78 -6.83
N LYS A 182 4.47 5.10 -7.77
CA LYS A 182 4.63 5.39 -9.21
C LYS A 182 4.22 6.83 -9.54
N LEU A 183 3.13 7.33 -8.97
CA LEU A 183 2.68 8.70 -9.17
C LEU A 183 3.68 9.74 -8.63
N GLU A 184 4.29 9.48 -7.47
CA GLU A 184 5.36 10.33 -6.91
C GLU A 184 6.57 10.40 -7.86
N LEU A 185 7.02 9.24 -8.37
CA LEU A 185 8.13 9.19 -9.33
C LEU A 185 7.82 9.97 -10.62
N LEU A 186 6.62 9.81 -11.18
CA LEU A 186 6.20 10.53 -12.38
C LEU A 186 6.14 12.04 -12.12
N SER A 187 5.64 12.46 -10.96
CA SER A 187 5.57 13.87 -10.55
C SER A 187 6.97 14.49 -10.41
N GLU A 188 7.92 13.74 -9.85
CA GLU A 188 9.32 14.17 -9.77
C GLU A 188 9.95 14.31 -11.17
N GLN A 189 9.66 13.36 -12.06
CA GLN A 189 10.13 13.41 -13.45
C GLN A 189 9.53 14.59 -14.22
N GLU A 190 8.24 14.85 -14.05
CA GLU A 190 7.55 16.01 -14.61
C GLU A 190 8.20 17.32 -14.14
N HIS A 191 8.46 17.43 -12.83
CA HIS A 191 9.13 18.59 -12.24
C HIS A 191 10.53 18.82 -12.82
N LYS A 192 11.33 17.75 -13.00
CA LYS A 192 12.66 17.82 -13.63
C LYS A 192 12.58 18.32 -15.07
N VAL A 193 11.65 17.78 -15.87
CA VAL A 193 11.44 18.20 -17.27
C VAL A 193 11.00 19.65 -17.36
N ARG A 194 10.02 20.08 -16.55
CA ARG A 194 9.55 21.47 -16.52
C ARG A 194 10.65 22.45 -16.11
N THR A 195 11.44 22.08 -15.11
CA THR A 195 12.59 22.90 -14.67
C THR A 195 13.63 23.03 -15.78
N SER A 196 13.94 21.92 -16.48
CA SER A 196 14.84 21.95 -17.64
C SER A 196 14.31 22.86 -18.76
N MET A 197 13.02 22.78 -19.10
CA MET A 197 12.38 23.64 -20.09
C MET A 197 12.45 25.12 -19.70
N ARG A 198 12.18 25.46 -18.43
CA ARG A 198 12.28 26.83 -17.91
C ARG A 198 13.70 27.38 -18.01
N ASN A 199 14.70 26.57 -17.64
CA ASN A 199 16.10 26.98 -17.71
C ASN A 199 16.55 27.26 -19.16
N ARG A 200 16.04 26.48 -20.13
CA ARG A 200 16.31 26.71 -21.56
C ARG A 200 15.60 27.95 -22.10
N ALA A 201 14.34 28.19 -21.71
CA ALA A 201 13.60 29.39 -22.12
C ALA A 201 14.24 30.68 -21.58
N GLY A 202 14.78 30.66 -20.36
CA GLY A 202 15.53 31.78 -19.79
C GLY A 202 16.80 32.12 -20.58
N LEU A 203 17.48 31.12 -21.15
CA LEU A 203 18.66 31.33 -22.00
C LEU A 203 18.29 31.90 -23.37
N LEU A 204 17.16 31.49 -23.95
CA LEU A 204 16.68 32.02 -25.24
C LEU A 204 16.47 33.53 -25.20
N GLY A 205 15.94 34.09 -24.12
CA GLY A 205 15.83 35.53 -23.93
C GLY A 205 17.19 36.25 -23.90
N LEU A 206 18.21 35.62 -23.30
CA LEU A 206 19.58 36.12 -23.31
C LEU A 206 20.29 35.92 -24.66
N MET A 207 19.93 34.91 -25.45
CA MET A 207 20.51 34.72 -26.80
C MET A 207 19.84 35.59 -27.86
N LEU A 208 18.56 35.91 -27.68
CA LEU A 208 17.75 36.71 -28.61
C LEU A 208 17.60 38.17 -28.17
N HIS A 209 18.32 38.61 -27.13
CA HIS A 209 18.34 40.03 -26.80
C HIS A 209 18.94 40.81 -27.97
N GLN A 210 18.16 41.72 -28.53
CA GLN A 210 18.65 42.70 -29.49
C GLN A 210 18.83 44.00 -28.72
N THR A 211 20.07 44.45 -28.55
CA THR A 211 20.35 45.80 -28.06
C THR A 211 20.03 46.78 -29.19
N ILE A 212 18.96 47.56 -29.00
CA ILE A 212 18.63 48.67 -29.91
C ILE A 212 19.54 49.83 -29.53
N GLN A 213 20.49 50.14 -30.42
CA GLN A 213 21.34 51.31 -30.26
C GLN A 213 20.55 52.54 -30.68
N HIS A 214 20.18 53.39 -29.72
CA HIS A 214 19.35 54.58 -29.97
C HIS A 214 20.14 55.79 -30.49
N ASP A 215 21.48 55.73 -30.47
CA ASP A 215 22.36 56.81 -30.90
C ASP A 215 23.42 56.29 -31.91
N PRO A 216 23.39 56.77 -33.17
CA PRO A 216 24.31 56.32 -34.22
C PRO A 216 25.75 56.86 -34.08
N LEU A 217 26.02 57.77 -33.14
CA LEU A 217 27.33 58.43 -33.00
C LEU A 217 28.23 57.83 -31.91
N THR A 218 27.71 57.00 -31.01
CA THR A 218 28.46 56.48 -29.86
C THR A 218 28.55 54.96 -29.94
N ASN A 219 29.47 54.47 -30.77
CA ASN A 219 29.81 53.04 -30.85
C ASN A 219 30.76 52.58 -29.73
N ASP A 220 31.31 53.50 -28.95
CA ASP A 220 32.23 53.18 -27.86
C ASP A 220 31.86 53.95 -26.59
N LEU A 221 31.44 53.21 -25.54
CA LEU A 221 31.24 53.76 -24.19
C LEU A 221 32.57 53.90 -23.42
N ARG A 222 33.71 53.63 -24.05
CA ARG A 222 35.06 53.75 -23.47
C ARG A 222 35.88 54.93 -23.97
N SER A 223 35.28 55.91 -24.64
CA SER A 223 35.99 57.18 -24.89
C SER A 223 36.00 58.04 -23.62
N ARG A 224 36.93 57.72 -22.70
CA ARG A 224 37.53 58.77 -21.89
C ARG A 224 38.48 59.50 -22.85
N GLU A 225 38.04 60.64 -23.37
CA GLU A 225 39.01 61.62 -23.88
C GLU A 225 39.79 62.12 -22.67
N ASP A 226 41.07 61.80 -22.64
CA ASP A 226 42.02 62.47 -21.77
C ASP A 226 42.10 63.94 -22.21
N ASN A 227 41.62 64.84 -21.36
CA ASN A 227 42.12 66.21 -21.18
C ASN A 227 41.71 66.74 -19.80
#